data_AF-A0A7V2XTI1-F1
#
_entry.id   AF-A0A7V2XTI1-F1
#
_cell.length_a   1.000
_cell.length_b   1.000
_cell.length_c   1.000
_cell.angle_alpha   90.00
_cell.angle_beta   90.00
_cell.angle_gamma   90.00
#
_symmetry.space_group_name_H-M   'P 1'
#
loop_
_entity.id
_entity.type
_entity.pdbx_description
1 polymer ?
#
loop_
_entity_poly.entity_id
_entity_poly.type
_entity_poly.pdbx_seq_one_letter_code
_entity_poly.pdbx_strand_id
1 'polypeptide(L)'
;MEGPDARRHGRTEGGDPGGVGVRRDGREGRGGGAVAMVSVQPVTCVAGGYRPGLSGDTGSAKGDRGDRPAPGTGHAGSTTRTGSRSKPVRSGSHRSATATERREDLDMNSQCLSVVATAALLAGTGAARAADPAPPLKVCLVSASAEYKSHESLAALQKHLESNDAVTCTRAFGEDKGKDIPGLEALEAADVLVLFTRRVTLDEAPLARVKRFCAAGKGVIGIRTASHGIQNWLEMDPDLFGGSYQGHYGKDEPAQVVVEERAKEHPVLAGVKPFGTPGKLYKNPSLAADVERLLTGVAPGKREPVAWVRERAGGRVFYTSLGVPEDFADANFLRLLSNAIFWAARREPPGR
;
A
#
# COMPACT_ATOMS: atom_id res chain seq x y z
N MET A 1 -72.32 30.87 -35.04
CA MET A 1 -71.94 32.28 -34.85
C MET A 1 -70.53 32.45 -35.37
N GLU A 2 -70.40 33.40 -36.29
CA GLU A 2 -69.24 34.02 -36.94
C GLU A 2 -67.82 33.79 -36.35
N GLY A 3 -66.86 33.53 -37.26
CA GLY A 3 -65.51 34.14 -37.20
C GLY A 3 -65.48 35.31 -38.22
N PRO A 4 -64.40 35.57 -38.96
CA PRO A 4 -62.97 35.25 -38.76
C PRO A 4 -62.10 36.53 -38.95
N ASP A 5 -60.78 36.39 -39.12
CA ASP A 5 -60.05 36.67 -40.38
C ASP A 5 -58.55 36.95 -40.16
N ALA A 6 -57.74 36.64 -41.18
CA ALA A 6 -56.29 36.79 -41.18
C ALA A 6 -55.84 37.92 -42.14
N ARG A 7 -54.62 38.44 -41.99
CA ARG A 7 -53.88 39.09 -43.10
C ARG A 7 -52.42 38.64 -43.14
N ARG A 8 -51.77 38.98 -44.25
CA ARG A 8 -50.76 38.18 -44.97
C ARG A 8 -49.68 39.12 -45.56
N HIS A 9 -48.62 38.53 -46.12
CA HIS A 9 -47.51 39.15 -46.87
C HIS A 9 -46.38 39.74 -45.99
N GLY A 10 -45.11 39.77 -46.40
CA GLY A 10 -44.53 39.37 -47.70
C GLY A 10 -43.04 39.01 -47.62
N ARG A 11 -42.44 38.65 -48.77
CA ARG A 11 -41.07 38.16 -48.96
C ARG A 11 -40.27 39.23 -49.74
N THR A 12 -38.96 39.39 -49.48
CA THR A 12 -37.81 39.58 -50.43
C THR A 12 -36.68 40.51 -49.94
N GLU A 13 -35.45 39.98 -50.01
CA GLU A 13 -34.21 40.57 -50.55
C GLU A 13 -33.46 41.78 -49.92
N GLY A 14 -32.12 41.74 -50.08
CA GLY A 14 -31.14 42.80 -49.76
C GLY A 14 -30.66 42.83 -48.30
N GLY A 15 -29.37 43.00 -47.97
CA GLY A 15 -28.14 43.08 -48.77
C GLY A 15 -26.99 43.61 -47.89
N ASP A 16 -25.79 43.01 -47.95
CA ASP A 16 -24.56 43.52 -47.31
C ASP A 16 -23.97 44.64 -48.18
N PRO A 17 -23.46 45.76 -47.62
CA PRO A 17 -22.05 45.82 -47.21
C PRO A 17 -21.75 46.68 -45.96
N GLY A 18 -20.78 46.26 -45.13
CA GLY A 18 -20.39 47.00 -43.92
C GLY A 18 -18.95 46.82 -43.42
N GLY A 19 -17.95 46.75 -44.31
CA GLY A 19 -16.56 46.56 -43.92
C GLY A 19 -15.81 47.82 -43.49
N VAL A 20 -15.14 47.79 -42.33
CA VAL A 20 -13.94 48.59 -42.03
C VAL A 20 -12.93 47.69 -41.31
N GLY A 21 -11.72 47.56 -41.87
CA GLY A 21 -10.60 46.92 -41.20
C GLY A 21 -9.40 47.85 -41.13
N VAL A 22 -8.53 47.67 -40.14
CA VAL A 22 -7.17 48.26 -40.12
C VAL A 22 -6.17 47.21 -39.63
N ARG A 23 -5.02 47.17 -40.31
CA ARG A 23 -3.89 46.27 -40.06
C ARG A 23 -2.88 46.90 -39.08
N ARG A 24 -2.04 46.06 -38.46
CA ARG A 24 -0.57 46.23 -38.32
C ARG A 24 -0.01 44.98 -37.62
N ASP A 25 0.72 44.14 -38.35
CA ASP A 25 2.15 44.23 -38.69
C ASP A 25 3.01 43.58 -37.62
N GLY A 26 3.69 42.50 -38.00
CA GLY A 26 4.62 41.78 -37.15
C GLY A 26 6.05 42.30 -37.27
N ARG A 27 6.95 41.76 -36.42
CA ARG A 27 8.39 41.85 -36.65
C ARG A 27 9.09 40.61 -36.12
N GLU A 28 9.79 39.91 -37.01
CA GLU A 28 10.69 38.82 -36.63
C GLU A 28 11.90 39.35 -35.86
N GLY A 29 12.44 38.54 -34.95
CA GLY A 29 13.72 38.78 -34.29
C GLY A 29 14.52 37.48 -34.24
N ARG A 30 15.57 37.38 -35.07
CA ARG A 30 16.56 36.29 -34.96
C ARG A 30 17.51 36.57 -33.81
N GLY A 31 17.78 35.56 -32.98
CA GLY A 31 18.82 35.60 -31.96
C GLY A 31 19.33 34.19 -31.70
N GLY A 32 20.55 33.90 -32.14
CA GLY A 32 21.22 32.62 -31.88
C GLY A 32 22.38 32.79 -30.90
N GLY A 33 22.77 31.68 -30.25
CA GLY A 33 24.04 31.56 -29.53
C GLY A 33 23.94 31.57 -28.02
N ALA A 34 23.97 30.38 -27.41
CA ALA A 34 24.90 29.98 -26.34
C ALA A 34 24.39 28.71 -25.64
N VAL A 35 25.00 27.56 -25.94
CA VAL A 35 24.82 26.33 -25.13
C VAL A 35 25.81 26.39 -23.97
N ALA A 36 25.31 26.64 -22.76
CA ALA A 36 26.15 26.62 -21.56
C ALA A 36 26.35 25.19 -21.06
N MET A 37 27.47 24.58 -21.45
CA MET A 37 27.99 23.34 -20.85
C MET A 37 28.45 23.62 -19.41
N VAL A 38 27.66 23.24 -18.41
CA VAL A 38 28.10 23.27 -16.99
C VAL A 38 28.78 21.94 -16.69
N SER A 39 30.12 21.99 -16.64
CA SER A 39 30.97 20.83 -16.35
C SER A 39 31.40 20.82 -14.89
N VAL A 40 30.93 19.80 -14.16
CA VAL A 40 31.61 19.05 -13.08
C VAL A 40 32.25 19.82 -11.91
N GLN A 41 31.91 19.44 -10.66
CA GLN A 41 32.86 18.87 -9.68
C GLN A 41 32.12 18.04 -8.60
N PRO A 42 32.69 16.91 -8.13
CA PRO A 42 32.11 16.10 -7.07
C PRO A 42 32.39 16.69 -5.68
N VAL A 43 31.41 16.65 -4.77
CA VAL A 43 31.60 17.07 -3.37
C VAL A 43 32.17 15.92 -2.56
N THR A 44 33.39 16.10 -2.05
CA THR A 44 34.02 15.18 -1.10
C THR A 44 33.36 15.27 0.29
N CYS A 45 33.05 14.12 0.89
CA CYS A 45 32.54 14.06 2.25
C CYS A 45 33.65 14.44 3.25
N VAL A 46 33.42 15.48 4.07
CA VAL A 46 34.24 15.78 5.25
C VAL A 46 33.54 15.24 6.49
N ALA A 47 34.19 14.34 7.21
CA ALA A 47 33.71 13.86 8.50
C ALA A 47 33.96 14.92 9.58
N GLY A 48 32.90 15.36 10.26
CA GLY A 48 32.97 16.30 11.40
C GLY A 48 32.26 15.69 12.62
N GLY A 49 33.04 15.40 13.67
CA GLY A 49 32.51 14.77 14.88
C GLY A 49 31.70 15.74 15.77
N TYR A 50 30.65 15.22 16.41
CA TYR A 50 29.81 15.98 17.33
C TYR A 50 30.23 15.72 18.79
N ARG A 51 30.42 16.78 19.58
CA ARG A 51 30.54 16.75 21.05
C ARG A 51 29.55 17.75 21.65
N PRO A 52 28.72 17.36 22.65
CA PRO A 52 27.86 18.31 23.34
C PRO A 52 28.64 19.08 24.42
N GLY A 53 28.40 20.39 24.52
CA GLY A 53 28.89 21.25 25.60
C GLY A 53 27.79 21.55 26.63
N LEU A 54 28.15 21.57 27.91
CA LEU A 54 27.30 21.89 29.06
C LEU A 54 27.66 23.26 29.65
N SER A 55 26.64 24.11 29.86
CA SER A 55 26.52 25.19 30.88
C SER A 55 25.31 26.04 30.47
N GLY A 56 24.31 26.39 31.30
CA GLY A 56 24.41 26.99 32.63
C GLY A 56 24.41 28.53 32.49
N ASP A 57 23.68 29.35 33.23
CA ASP A 57 22.76 29.14 34.37
C ASP A 57 21.93 30.45 34.59
N THR A 58 21.14 30.52 35.69
CA THR A 58 20.43 31.68 36.29
C THR A 58 19.02 32.03 35.72
N GLY A 59 18.00 32.29 36.55
CA GLY A 59 17.89 32.11 38.00
C GLY A 59 16.62 32.68 38.65
N SER A 60 16.27 32.15 39.84
CA SER A 60 15.30 32.67 40.85
C SER A 60 13.79 32.68 40.56
N ALA A 61 12.87 32.58 41.54
CA ALA A 61 12.88 32.00 42.92
C ALA A 61 11.45 32.09 43.57
N LYS A 62 11.21 31.27 44.62
CA LYS A 62 10.03 31.15 45.54
C LYS A 62 8.97 30.09 45.16
N GLY A 63 8.49 29.20 46.04
CA GLY A 63 9.00 28.74 47.36
C GLY A 63 7.97 28.65 48.50
N ASP A 64 7.58 27.42 48.88
CA ASP A 64 7.17 26.88 50.22
C ASP A 64 6.87 25.36 50.03
N ARG A 65 7.34 24.36 50.81
CA ARG A 65 7.28 24.04 52.27
C ARG A 65 5.85 23.79 52.78
N GLY A 66 5.50 22.74 53.55
CA GLY A 66 6.16 21.47 53.97
C GLY A 66 5.09 20.35 53.97
N ASP A 67 5.16 19.20 54.67
CA ASP A 67 6.17 18.60 55.54
C ASP A 67 5.93 17.06 55.64
N ARG A 68 6.86 16.27 56.19
CA ARG A 68 6.66 14.82 56.48
C ARG A 68 6.15 14.61 57.93
N PRO A 69 5.73 13.38 58.33
CA PRO A 69 6.70 12.42 58.90
C PRO A 69 6.47 10.92 58.56
N ALA A 70 7.50 10.09 58.84
CA ALA A 70 7.45 8.63 59.04
C ALA A 70 7.92 8.33 60.49
N PRO A 71 7.81 7.10 61.07
CA PRO A 71 8.74 5.97 60.80
C PRO A 71 8.17 4.52 60.94
N GLY A 72 8.80 3.47 60.35
CA GLY A 72 9.59 2.42 61.05
C GLY A 72 9.01 0.98 60.85
N THR A 73 9.57 -0.17 61.26
CA THR A 73 10.96 -0.62 61.58
C THR A 73 11.05 -2.16 61.80
N GLY A 74 12.15 -2.85 61.40
CA GLY A 74 12.53 -4.26 61.77
C GLY A 74 12.72 -5.23 60.58
N HIS A 75 13.85 -5.93 60.27
CA HIS A 75 14.73 -6.91 60.98
C HIS A 75 14.09 -8.30 61.25
N ALA A 76 14.73 -9.49 61.07
CA ALA A 76 16.08 -9.92 60.58
C ALA A 76 16.17 -11.46 60.30
N GLY A 77 17.31 -11.99 59.78
CA GLY A 77 17.68 -13.44 59.69
C GLY A 77 17.82 -14.00 58.24
N SER A 78 18.90 -14.61 57.69
CA SER A 78 19.98 -15.55 58.14
C SER A 78 19.56 -17.05 58.04
N THR A 79 20.29 -18.05 57.49
CA THR A 79 21.72 -18.17 57.03
C THR A 79 21.99 -19.41 56.12
N THR A 80 23.13 -19.45 55.36
CA THR A 80 23.85 -20.67 54.81
C THR A 80 23.18 -21.54 53.70
N ARG A 81 23.84 -22.41 52.87
CA ARG A 81 25.24 -22.94 52.78
C ARG A 81 25.64 -23.50 51.37
N THR A 82 26.88 -23.22 50.91
CA THR A 82 27.87 -24.07 50.16
C THR A 82 27.53 -25.08 49.03
N GLY A 83 28.35 -25.05 47.95
CA GLY A 83 28.74 -26.22 47.10
C GLY A 83 28.80 -25.90 45.59
N SER A 84 29.92 -25.62 44.91
CA SER A 84 31.18 -26.38 44.69
C SER A 84 31.05 -27.65 43.84
N ARG A 85 31.30 -27.56 42.52
CA ARG A 85 32.46 -28.21 41.83
C ARG A 85 32.50 -27.92 40.32
N SER A 86 33.71 -27.95 39.78
CA SER A 86 34.04 -27.88 38.35
C SER A 86 34.90 -29.08 37.94
N LYS A 87 34.87 -29.45 36.63
CA LYS A 87 35.93 -30.06 35.79
C LYS A 87 35.41 -31.07 34.71
N PRO A 88 36.18 -31.35 33.63
CA PRO A 88 35.61 -31.55 32.29
C PRO A 88 36.11 -32.81 31.54
N VAL A 89 35.92 -32.80 30.21
CA VAL A 89 36.61 -33.61 29.16
C VAL A 89 36.16 -35.07 28.98
N ARG A 90 35.71 -35.38 27.75
CA ARG A 90 36.35 -36.44 26.96
C ARG A 90 36.19 -36.25 25.45
N SER A 91 37.31 -36.23 24.74
CA SER A 91 37.40 -36.42 23.29
C SER A 91 37.39 -37.92 22.96
N GLY A 92 36.87 -38.27 21.78
CA GLY A 92 36.96 -39.60 21.18
C GLY A 92 37.28 -39.45 19.70
N SER A 93 38.34 -40.12 19.24
CA SER A 93 38.79 -40.11 17.84
C SER A 93 38.75 -41.54 17.26
N HIS A 94 39.07 -41.65 15.97
CA HIS A 94 39.15 -42.89 15.17
C HIS A 94 37.80 -43.42 14.63
N ARG A 95 37.73 -43.98 13.41
CA ARG A 95 38.78 -44.16 12.36
C ARG A 95 38.13 -44.24 10.96
N SER A 96 38.92 -43.96 9.93
CA SER A 96 38.57 -44.19 8.53
C SER A 96 38.60 -45.68 8.18
N ALA A 97 37.73 -46.12 7.27
CA ALA A 97 37.91 -47.35 6.48
C ALA A 97 37.21 -47.22 5.12
N THR A 98 37.99 -47.38 4.04
CA THR A 98 37.56 -47.36 2.63
C THR A 98 37.44 -48.78 2.06
N ALA A 99 36.40 -49.06 1.28
CA ALA A 99 36.38 -50.05 0.19
C ALA A 99 35.05 -49.86 -0.59
N THR A 100 35.05 -49.39 -1.85
CA THR A 100 35.44 -50.08 -3.09
C THR A 100 34.37 -51.04 -3.62
N GLU A 101 33.80 -50.58 -4.74
CA GLU A 101 32.98 -51.23 -5.76
C GLU A 101 33.01 -52.77 -5.90
N ARG A 102 31.83 -53.34 -6.20
CA ARG A 102 31.60 -54.00 -7.49
C ARG A 102 30.12 -54.17 -7.83
N ARG A 103 29.75 -53.80 -9.07
CA ARG A 103 28.62 -54.40 -9.82
C ARG A 103 29.15 -55.66 -10.48
N GLU A 104 28.33 -56.70 -10.60
CA GLU A 104 28.25 -57.60 -11.79
C GLU A 104 26.83 -58.16 -11.88
N ASP A 105 26.46 -58.64 -13.07
CA ASP A 105 25.07 -58.73 -13.54
C ASP A 105 24.44 -60.14 -13.55
N LEU A 106 23.14 -60.10 -13.83
CA LEU A 106 22.17 -61.17 -14.14
C LEU A 106 22.66 -62.38 -14.97
N ASP A 107 22.09 -63.55 -14.66
CA ASP A 107 21.66 -64.58 -15.64
C ASP A 107 20.53 -65.42 -14.99
N MET A 108 19.24 -65.20 -15.30
CA MET A 108 18.47 -65.73 -16.44
C MET A 108 18.37 -67.27 -16.47
N ASN A 109 17.17 -67.81 -16.23
CA ASN A 109 16.81 -69.14 -16.71
C ASN A 109 15.35 -69.22 -17.15
N SER A 110 15.17 -69.14 -18.48
CA SER A 110 14.16 -69.79 -19.32
C SER A 110 12.82 -70.26 -18.70
N GLN A 111 11.72 -69.67 -19.17
CA GLN A 111 10.78 -70.40 -20.04
C GLN A 111 9.79 -69.46 -20.75
N CYS A 112 9.51 -69.77 -22.03
CA CYS A 112 8.65 -68.94 -22.89
C CYS A 112 7.16 -69.26 -22.69
N LEU A 113 6.32 -68.23 -22.61
CA LEU A 113 4.95 -68.32 -23.10
C LEU A 113 4.56 -66.99 -23.76
N SER A 114 4.15 -67.05 -25.03
CA SER A 114 3.78 -65.88 -25.82
C SER A 114 2.40 -65.35 -25.43
N VAL A 115 2.34 -64.17 -24.82
CA VAL A 115 1.11 -63.38 -24.77
C VAL A 115 1.31 -62.14 -25.62
N VAL A 116 0.62 -62.09 -26.76
CA VAL A 116 0.52 -60.87 -27.58
C VAL A 116 -0.36 -59.88 -26.80
N ALA A 117 0.28 -59.06 -25.98
CA ALA A 117 -0.38 -57.98 -25.28
C ALA A 117 -0.69 -56.86 -26.29
N THR A 118 -1.91 -56.87 -26.83
CA THR A 118 -2.43 -55.78 -27.66
C THR A 118 -2.43 -54.49 -26.85
N ALA A 119 -1.43 -53.64 -27.09
CA ALA A 119 -1.34 -52.30 -26.51
C ALA A 119 -2.46 -51.43 -27.10
N ALA A 120 -3.65 -51.53 -26.53
CA ALA A 120 -4.72 -50.58 -26.78
C ALA A 120 -4.26 -49.22 -26.27
N LEU A 121 -3.85 -48.33 -27.20
CA LEU A 121 -3.70 -46.91 -26.92
C LEU A 121 -5.08 -46.37 -26.52
N LEU A 122 -5.34 -46.39 -25.21
CA LEU A 122 -6.29 -45.48 -24.60
C LEU A 122 -5.70 -44.07 -24.75
N ALA A 123 -5.91 -43.48 -25.92
CA ALA A 123 -5.83 -42.06 -26.15
C ALA A 123 -6.95 -41.39 -25.34
N GLY A 124 -6.77 -41.39 -24.02
CA GLY A 124 -7.59 -40.65 -23.09
C GLY A 124 -7.36 -39.19 -23.35
N THR A 125 -8.15 -38.61 -24.25
CA THR A 125 -8.34 -37.17 -24.36
C THR A 125 -9.08 -36.71 -23.11
N GLY A 126 -8.35 -36.70 -21.99
CA GLY A 126 -8.70 -35.97 -20.79
C GLY A 126 -8.67 -34.49 -21.14
N ALA A 127 -9.75 -34.02 -21.77
CA ALA A 127 -10.03 -32.61 -21.86
C ALA A 127 -9.99 -32.10 -20.43
N ALA A 128 -8.95 -31.33 -20.11
CA ALA A 128 -8.81 -30.70 -18.81
C ALA A 128 -10.09 -29.90 -18.58
N ARG A 129 -10.93 -30.38 -17.65
CA ARG A 129 -12.20 -29.74 -17.34
C ARG A 129 -11.83 -28.34 -16.87
N ALA A 130 -12.14 -27.33 -17.68
CA ALA A 130 -11.87 -25.94 -17.33
C ALA A 130 -12.45 -25.73 -15.92
N ALA A 131 -11.60 -25.34 -14.98
CA ALA A 131 -12.04 -25.14 -13.61
C ALA A 131 -13.16 -24.10 -13.63
N ASP A 132 -14.25 -24.37 -12.93
CA ASP A 132 -15.36 -23.42 -12.84
C ASP A 132 -14.79 -22.07 -12.37
N PRO A 133 -15.17 -20.95 -13.01
CA PRO A 133 -14.58 -19.66 -12.72
C PRO A 133 -14.74 -19.34 -11.23
N ALA A 134 -13.63 -19.02 -10.58
CA ALA A 134 -13.61 -18.78 -9.14
C ALA A 134 -14.67 -17.70 -8.77
N PRO A 135 -15.42 -17.88 -7.67
CA PRO A 135 -16.52 -16.97 -7.32
C PRO A 135 -15.99 -15.53 -7.17
N PRO A 136 -16.79 -14.49 -7.47
CA PRO A 136 -16.34 -13.10 -7.41
C PRO A 136 -15.71 -12.75 -6.06
N LEU A 137 -14.59 -12.02 -6.11
CA LEU A 137 -13.88 -11.53 -4.94
C LEU A 137 -14.72 -10.47 -4.22
N LYS A 138 -14.97 -10.61 -2.92
CA LYS A 138 -15.81 -9.69 -2.15
C LYS A 138 -14.96 -8.62 -1.49
N VAL A 139 -15.18 -7.36 -1.85
CA VAL A 139 -14.40 -6.22 -1.36
C VAL A 139 -15.30 -5.27 -0.57
N CYS A 140 -14.96 -5.03 0.70
CA CYS A 140 -15.65 -4.01 1.51
C CYS A 140 -14.90 -2.67 1.39
N LEU A 141 -15.57 -1.67 0.83
CA LEU A 141 -15.07 -0.31 0.64
C LEU A 141 -15.52 0.56 1.82
N VAL A 142 -14.61 0.79 2.76
CA VAL A 142 -14.85 1.58 3.98
C VAL A 142 -14.37 3.01 3.78
N SER A 143 -15.29 3.98 3.83
CA SER A 143 -15.05 5.37 3.42
C SER A 143 -15.49 6.35 4.50
N ALA A 144 -14.62 7.27 4.92
CA ALA A 144 -14.98 8.35 5.86
C ALA A 144 -13.97 9.51 5.81
N SER A 145 -13.79 10.12 4.64
CA SER A 145 -12.81 11.19 4.40
C SER A 145 -13.29 12.17 3.31
N ALA A 146 -13.99 13.22 3.72
CA ALA A 146 -14.50 14.27 2.85
C ALA A 146 -13.39 15.19 2.34
N GLU A 147 -12.34 15.45 3.14
CA GLU A 147 -11.16 16.22 2.71
C GLU A 147 -10.52 15.68 1.41
N TYR A 148 -10.58 14.36 1.21
CA TYR A 148 -10.04 13.68 0.03
C TYR A 148 -11.12 13.03 -0.86
N LYS A 149 -12.39 13.43 -0.71
CA LYS A 149 -13.53 12.93 -1.52
C LYS A 149 -13.54 11.39 -1.64
N SER A 150 -13.40 10.72 -0.49
CA SER A 150 -13.20 9.26 -0.46
C SER A 150 -14.44 8.49 -0.90
N HIS A 151 -15.64 9.08 -0.83
CA HIS A 151 -16.87 8.46 -1.32
C HIS A 151 -16.85 8.36 -2.86
N GLU A 152 -16.54 9.46 -3.53
CA GLU A 152 -16.43 9.55 -4.99
C GLU A 152 -15.25 8.72 -5.50
N SER A 153 -14.11 8.80 -4.82
CA SER A 153 -12.90 8.03 -5.15
C SER A 153 -13.12 6.51 -5.05
N LEU A 154 -13.75 6.04 -3.96
CA LEU A 154 -14.06 4.62 -3.82
C LEU A 154 -15.24 4.18 -4.68
N ALA A 155 -16.17 5.07 -5.05
CA ALA A 155 -17.19 4.77 -6.06
C ALA A 155 -16.59 4.61 -7.46
N ALA A 156 -15.57 5.41 -7.81
CA ALA A 156 -14.81 5.25 -9.05
C ALA A 156 -14.00 3.95 -9.06
N LEU A 157 -13.32 3.61 -7.95
CA LEU A 157 -12.63 2.33 -7.79
C LEU A 157 -13.59 1.14 -7.89
N GLN A 158 -14.77 1.19 -7.24
CA GLN A 158 -15.80 0.16 -7.39
C GLN A 158 -16.15 -0.05 -8.86
N LYS A 159 -16.50 1.04 -9.57
CA LYS A 159 -16.85 0.96 -10.99
C LYS A 159 -15.71 0.35 -11.81
N HIS A 160 -14.46 0.70 -11.50
CA HIS A 160 -13.30 0.09 -12.15
C HIS A 160 -13.24 -1.43 -11.93
N LEU A 161 -13.33 -1.87 -10.67
CA LEU A 161 -13.25 -3.30 -10.32
C LEU A 161 -14.41 -4.08 -10.95
N GLU A 162 -15.66 -3.66 -10.71
CA GLU A 162 -16.85 -4.39 -11.15
C GLU A 162 -17.07 -4.37 -12.68
N SER A 163 -16.44 -3.43 -13.42
CA SER A 163 -16.53 -3.41 -14.89
C SER A 163 -15.43 -4.22 -15.59
N ASN A 164 -14.34 -4.58 -14.89
CA ASN A 164 -13.17 -5.22 -15.50
C ASN A 164 -12.82 -6.58 -14.90
N ASP A 165 -13.25 -6.84 -13.67
CA ASP A 165 -12.78 -7.93 -12.82
C ASP A 165 -13.95 -8.74 -12.24
N ALA A 166 -13.72 -10.01 -11.90
CA ALA A 166 -14.65 -10.82 -11.13
C ALA A 166 -14.65 -10.38 -9.64
N VAL A 167 -15.19 -9.19 -9.37
CA VAL A 167 -15.23 -8.53 -8.06
C VAL A 167 -16.66 -8.09 -7.75
N THR A 168 -17.03 -8.11 -6.47
CA THR A 168 -18.28 -7.52 -5.97
C THR A 168 -17.96 -6.61 -4.78
N CYS A 169 -18.30 -5.34 -4.87
CA CYS A 169 -18.01 -4.36 -3.85
C CYS A 169 -19.23 -4.08 -2.96
N THR A 170 -19.02 -4.07 -1.64
CA THR A 170 -19.96 -3.52 -0.66
C THR A 170 -19.43 -2.19 -0.14
N ARG A 171 -20.30 -1.25 0.18
CA ARG A 171 -19.93 0.09 0.70
C ARG A 171 -20.29 0.21 2.17
N ALA A 172 -19.34 0.67 2.97
CA ALA A 172 -19.56 1.12 4.34
C ALA A 172 -19.08 2.57 4.45
N PHE A 173 -19.97 3.53 4.22
CA PHE A 173 -19.64 4.95 4.03
C PHE A 173 -20.19 5.76 5.20
N GLY A 174 -19.29 6.45 5.93
CA GLY A 174 -19.61 7.32 7.07
C GLY A 174 -18.96 8.70 6.94
N GLU A 175 -19.17 9.57 7.92
CA GLU A 175 -18.78 10.99 7.86
C GLU A 175 -17.29 11.23 8.19
N ASP A 176 -16.65 12.23 7.59
CA ASP A 176 -15.28 12.67 7.92
C ASP A 176 -15.22 13.10 9.40
N LYS A 177 -14.31 12.48 10.17
CA LYS A 177 -14.23 12.64 11.64
C LYS A 177 -15.49 12.21 12.41
N GLY A 178 -16.38 11.45 11.76
CA GLY A 178 -17.58 10.89 12.37
C GLY A 178 -17.29 9.84 13.46
N LYS A 179 -18.37 9.37 14.08
CA LYS A 179 -18.33 8.32 15.13
C LYS A 179 -18.84 6.96 14.67
N ASP A 180 -19.54 6.93 13.55
CA ASP A 180 -20.12 5.72 12.98
C ASP A 180 -19.77 5.58 11.49
N ILE A 181 -19.78 4.35 11.01
CA ILE A 181 -19.68 3.99 9.60
C ILE A 181 -20.73 2.89 9.35
N PRO A 182 -21.93 3.23 8.86
CA PRO A 182 -22.96 2.23 8.56
C PRO A 182 -22.49 1.29 7.44
N GLY A 183 -22.94 0.03 7.47
CA GLY A 183 -22.54 -1.00 6.50
C GLY A 183 -21.29 -1.79 6.88
N LEU A 184 -20.65 -1.51 8.03
CA LEU A 184 -19.45 -2.22 8.47
C LEU A 184 -19.66 -3.73 8.64
N GLU A 185 -20.89 -4.19 8.89
CA GLU A 185 -21.30 -5.61 8.93
C GLU A 185 -21.10 -6.37 7.61
N ALA A 186 -20.75 -5.68 6.52
CA ALA A 186 -20.31 -6.33 5.29
C ALA A 186 -18.91 -6.99 5.43
N LEU A 187 -18.10 -6.61 6.43
CA LEU A 187 -16.78 -7.19 6.70
C LEU A 187 -16.83 -8.68 7.06
N GLU A 188 -17.92 -9.12 7.69
CA GLU A 188 -18.19 -10.52 8.00
C GLU A 188 -18.17 -11.39 6.73
N ALA A 189 -18.65 -10.88 5.59
CA ALA A 189 -18.72 -11.59 4.31
C ALA A 189 -17.62 -11.24 3.30
N ALA A 190 -16.82 -10.19 3.53
CA ALA A 190 -15.79 -9.72 2.61
C ALA A 190 -14.49 -10.53 2.69
N ASP A 191 -13.75 -10.60 1.58
CA ASP A 191 -12.41 -11.20 1.48
C ASP A 191 -11.31 -10.13 1.67
N VAL A 192 -11.59 -8.90 1.24
CA VAL A 192 -10.67 -7.75 1.32
C VAL A 192 -11.36 -6.52 1.92
N LEU A 193 -10.68 -5.82 2.82
CA LEU A 193 -11.03 -4.49 3.32
C LEU A 193 -10.23 -3.43 2.55
N VAL A 194 -10.91 -2.44 1.97
CA VAL A 194 -10.28 -1.19 1.53
C VAL A 194 -10.68 -0.08 2.50
N LEU A 195 -9.70 0.46 3.23
CA LEU A 195 -9.90 1.47 4.25
C LEU A 195 -9.42 2.84 3.75
N PHE A 196 -10.35 3.77 3.58
CA PHE A 196 -10.08 5.17 3.28
C PHE A 196 -10.91 6.08 4.20
N THR A 197 -10.53 6.07 5.48
CA THR A 197 -11.15 6.88 6.53
C THR A 197 -10.20 7.98 7.00
N ARG A 198 -10.73 8.99 7.69
CA ARG A 198 -9.96 10.09 8.24
C ARG A 198 -10.49 10.52 9.60
N ARG A 199 -9.64 10.38 10.61
CA ARG A 199 -9.85 10.84 11.99
C ARG A 199 -11.22 10.49 12.60
N VAL A 200 -11.84 9.38 12.19
CA VAL A 200 -13.07 8.88 12.83
C VAL A 200 -12.75 8.37 14.23
N THR A 201 -13.75 8.36 15.12
CA THR A 201 -13.62 7.77 16.47
C THR A 201 -14.76 6.80 16.67
N LEU A 202 -14.51 5.52 16.40
CA LEU A 202 -15.55 4.49 16.37
C LEU A 202 -15.87 3.97 17.76
N ASP A 203 -17.15 3.72 18.05
CA ASP A 203 -17.56 3.02 19.27
C ASP A 203 -17.03 1.57 19.31
N GLU A 204 -17.10 0.93 20.48
CA GLU A 204 -16.45 -0.36 20.74
C GLU A 204 -16.81 -1.45 19.73
N ALA A 205 -18.11 -1.63 19.43
CA ALA A 205 -18.58 -2.67 18.50
C ALA A 205 -18.08 -2.49 17.05
N PRO A 206 -18.26 -1.32 16.38
CA PRO A 206 -17.69 -1.13 15.04
C PRO A 206 -16.16 -1.18 15.03
N LEU A 207 -15.48 -0.64 16.06
CA LEU A 207 -14.02 -0.73 16.16
C LEU A 207 -13.54 -2.20 16.28
N ALA A 208 -14.19 -2.98 17.14
CA ALA A 208 -13.90 -4.39 17.32
C ALA A 208 -14.14 -5.20 16.04
N ARG A 209 -15.13 -4.83 15.22
CA ARG A 209 -15.37 -5.46 13.91
C ARG A 209 -14.21 -5.23 12.94
N VAL A 210 -13.71 -3.99 12.81
CA VAL A 210 -12.54 -3.70 11.96
C VAL A 210 -11.30 -4.42 12.49
N LYS A 211 -11.05 -4.36 13.81
CA LYS A 211 -9.92 -5.07 14.45
C LYS A 211 -9.97 -6.58 14.21
N ARG A 212 -11.14 -7.22 14.34
CA ARG A 212 -11.34 -8.64 14.02
C ARG A 212 -11.01 -8.96 12.58
N PHE A 213 -11.45 -8.13 11.62
CA PHE A 213 -11.16 -8.36 10.20
C PHE A 213 -9.65 -8.33 9.94
N CYS A 214 -8.95 -7.32 10.44
CA CYS A 214 -7.50 -7.18 10.28
C CYS A 214 -6.70 -8.32 10.98
N ALA A 215 -7.26 -8.93 12.02
CA ALA A 215 -6.67 -10.08 12.71
C ALA A 215 -7.01 -11.44 12.07
N ALA A 216 -7.98 -11.51 11.14
CA ALA A 216 -8.49 -12.76 10.58
C ALA A 216 -7.66 -13.33 9.39
N GLY A 217 -6.48 -12.79 9.12
CA GLY A 217 -5.65 -13.21 7.98
C GLY A 217 -6.21 -12.84 6.60
N LYS A 218 -7.19 -11.93 6.55
CA LYS A 218 -7.80 -11.41 5.32
C LYS A 218 -6.97 -10.27 4.68
N GLY A 219 -7.30 -9.90 3.45
CA GLY A 219 -6.58 -8.83 2.73
C GLY A 219 -6.96 -7.44 3.22
N VAL A 220 -5.99 -6.54 3.44
CA VAL A 220 -6.24 -5.15 3.88
C VAL A 220 -5.50 -4.15 3.00
N ILE A 221 -6.22 -3.15 2.51
CA ILE A 221 -5.72 -2.05 1.67
C ILE A 221 -5.93 -0.73 2.41
N GLY A 222 -4.86 -0.08 2.86
CA GLY A 222 -4.91 1.26 3.46
C GLY A 222 -4.63 2.34 2.41
N ILE A 223 -5.47 3.38 2.35
CA ILE A 223 -5.32 4.50 1.41
C ILE A 223 -5.20 5.82 2.17
N ARG A 224 -4.21 6.63 1.77
CA ARG A 224 -3.99 8.02 2.18
C ARG A 224 -4.04 8.21 3.71
N THR A 225 -5.16 8.69 4.23
CA THR A 225 -5.34 9.00 5.65
C THR A 225 -5.57 7.78 6.53
N ALA A 226 -5.64 6.57 5.99
CA ALA A 226 -5.82 5.33 6.75
C ALA A 226 -4.81 5.14 7.90
N SER A 227 -3.56 5.59 7.73
CA SER A 227 -2.49 5.63 8.76
C SER A 227 -2.88 6.41 10.02
N HIS A 228 -3.87 7.29 9.93
CA HIS A 228 -4.45 8.01 11.06
C HIS A 228 -5.98 8.08 10.90
N GLY A 229 -6.56 7.03 10.33
CA GLY A 229 -7.96 6.97 9.95
C GLY A 229 -8.88 6.87 11.16
N ILE A 230 -8.46 6.11 12.18
CA ILE A 230 -9.24 5.79 13.38
C ILE A 230 -8.47 6.32 14.61
N GLN A 231 -8.97 7.37 15.27
CA GLN A 231 -8.22 8.10 16.32
C GLN A 231 -8.06 7.30 17.62
N ASN A 232 -8.98 6.39 17.91
CA ASN A 232 -8.91 5.47 19.05
C ASN A 232 -8.26 4.11 18.68
N TRP A 233 -7.50 4.06 17.58
CA TRP A 233 -6.63 2.94 17.21
C TRP A 233 -5.51 3.40 16.24
N LEU A 234 -4.69 4.35 16.68
CA LEU A 234 -3.56 4.85 15.88
C LEU A 234 -2.42 3.83 15.76
N GLU A 235 -2.38 2.84 16.65
CA GLU A 235 -1.45 1.72 16.61
C GLU A 235 -1.57 0.91 15.31
N MET A 236 -2.70 1.02 14.61
CA MET A 236 -2.92 0.39 13.30
C MET A 236 -1.82 0.75 12.26
N ASP A 237 -1.24 1.95 12.29
CA ASP A 237 -0.20 2.31 11.32
C ASP A 237 1.10 1.50 11.50
N PRO A 238 1.80 1.55 12.65
CA PRO A 238 2.97 0.72 12.87
C PRO A 238 2.64 -0.79 12.99
N ASP A 239 1.50 -1.16 13.59
CA ASP A 239 1.18 -2.56 13.83
C ASP A 239 0.65 -3.28 12.59
N LEU A 240 -0.29 -2.70 11.85
CA LEU A 240 -0.91 -3.35 10.68
C LEU A 240 -0.21 -2.96 9.38
N PHE A 241 -0.12 -1.66 9.08
CA PHE A 241 0.49 -1.20 7.82
C PHE A 241 2.02 -1.26 7.84
N GLY A 242 2.66 -1.27 9.02
CA GLY A 242 4.11 -1.11 9.15
C GLY A 242 4.60 0.31 8.80
N GLY A 243 3.68 1.28 8.84
CA GLY A 243 3.93 2.70 8.59
C GLY A 243 4.52 3.43 9.79
N SER A 244 4.89 4.69 9.57
CA SER A 244 5.36 5.59 10.61
C SER A 244 4.96 7.04 10.30
N TYR A 245 3.67 7.28 10.07
CA TYR A 245 3.19 8.56 9.57
C TYR A 245 3.50 9.74 10.51
N GLN A 246 4.31 10.68 10.03
CA GLN A 246 4.74 11.88 10.77
C GLN A 246 4.36 13.18 10.05
N GLY A 247 3.14 13.21 9.49
CA GLY A 247 2.63 14.35 8.73
C GLY A 247 3.11 14.34 7.27
N HIS A 248 3.15 15.53 6.66
CA HIS A 248 3.43 15.69 5.24
C HIS A 248 4.33 16.91 4.95
N TYR A 249 4.86 16.97 3.73
CA TYR A 249 5.58 18.13 3.20
C TYR A 249 4.61 19.25 2.71
N GLY A 250 5.13 20.22 1.95
CA GLY A 250 4.35 21.36 1.46
C GLY A 250 3.22 20.94 0.51
N LYS A 251 2.29 21.85 0.26
CA LYS A 251 1.16 21.64 -0.67
C LYS A 251 1.53 21.92 -2.13
N ASP A 252 2.58 22.72 -2.37
CA ASP A 252 2.97 23.24 -3.69
C ASP A 252 4.14 22.46 -4.29
N GLU A 253 4.28 21.18 -3.92
CA GLU A 253 5.43 20.31 -4.21
C GLU A 253 4.95 18.99 -4.86
N PRO A 254 4.61 18.99 -6.16
CA PRO A 254 4.18 17.77 -6.84
C PRO A 254 5.30 16.72 -6.83
N ALA A 255 4.94 15.47 -6.59
CA ALA A 255 5.88 14.37 -6.52
C ALA A 255 5.78 13.46 -7.75
N GLN A 256 6.92 12.95 -8.21
CA GLN A 256 6.98 11.85 -9.16
C GLN A 256 6.96 10.53 -8.39
N VAL A 257 6.06 9.61 -8.75
CA VAL A 257 5.96 8.27 -8.18
C VAL A 257 6.83 7.33 -9.01
N VAL A 258 7.88 6.79 -8.40
CA VAL A 258 8.83 5.87 -9.05
C VAL A 258 8.84 4.50 -8.38
N VAL A 259 9.06 3.47 -9.19
CA VAL A 259 9.18 2.08 -8.75
C VAL A 259 10.52 1.86 -8.03
N GLU A 260 10.49 1.17 -6.89
CA GLU A 260 11.69 0.70 -6.20
C GLU A 260 12.34 -0.46 -6.99
N GLU A 261 13.64 -0.39 -7.22
CA GLU A 261 14.39 -1.34 -8.08
C GLU A 261 14.16 -2.81 -7.69
N ARG A 262 14.13 -3.09 -6.38
CA ARG A 262 13.96 -4.45 -5.83
C ARG A 262 12.53 -5.00 -5.97
N ALA A 263 11.56 -4.14 -6.26
CA ALA A 263 10.14 -4.47 -6.31
C ALA A 263 9.56 -4.50 -7.73
N LYS A 264 10.40 -4.31 -8.77
CA LYS A 264 9.96 -4.24 -10.18
C LYS A 264 9.13 -5.44 -10.65
N GLU A 265 9.41 -6.62 -10.12
CA GLU A 265 8.72 -7.87 -10.46
C GLU A 265 7.56 -8.20 -9.49
N HIS A 266 7.34 -7.37 -8.46
CA HIS A 266 6.30 -7.62 -7.48
C HIS A 266 4.90 -7.52 -8.13
N PRO A 267 3.97 -8.50 -7.95
CA PRO A 267 2.71 -8.55 -8.69
C PRO A 267 1.83 -7.30 -8.59
N VAL A 268 1.93 -6.57 -7.48
CA VAL A 268 1.21 -5.29 -7.29
C VAL A 268 1.62 -4.22 -8.32
N LEU A 269 2.84 -4.28 -8.85
CA LEU A 269 3.37 -3.35 -9.85
C LEU A 269 3.18 -3.84 -11.29
N ALA A 270 2.52 -4.98 -11.52
CA ALA A 270 2.25 -5.51 -12.85
C ALA A 270 1.55 -4.48 -13.75
N GLY A 271 2.24 -4.06 -14.81
CA GLY A 271 1.74 -3.05 -15.76
C GLY A 271 1.59 -1.62 -15.19
N VAL A 272 2.06 -1.34 -13.97
CA VAL A 272 2.05 0.01 -13.38
C VAL A 272 3.27 0.79 -13.89
N LYS A 273 3.03 1.91 -14.58
CA LYS A 273 4.10 2.82 -15.04
C LYS A 273 4.30 3.96 -14.03
N PRO A 274 5.45 4.66 -14.04
CA PRO A 274 5.64 5.89 -13.27
C PRO A 274 4.57 6.94 -13.61
N PHE A 275 4.09 7.66 -12.61
CA PHE A 275 3.09 8.73 -12.73
C PHE A 275 3.38 9.88 -11.76
N GLY A 276 2.78 11.04 -12.01
CA GLY A 276 2.88 12.20 -11.11
C GLY A 276 1.70 12.25 -10.15
N THR A 277 1.92 12.75 -8.94
CA THR A 277 0.84 13.08 -7.99
C THR A 277 0.92 14.55 -7.57
N PRO A 278 -0.20 15.30 -7.53
CA PRO A 278 -0.27 16.62 -6.90
C PRO A 278 -0.45 16.51 -5.37
N GLY A 279 -0.57 15.30 -4.82
CA GLY A 279 -0.79 15.07 -3.41
C GLY A 279 0.44 15.38 -2.56
N LYS A 280 0.22 16.04 -1.41
CA LYS A 280 1.27 16.29 -0.41
C LYS A 280 2.00 14.99 -0.05
N LEU A 281 3.33 14.96 -0.21
CA LEU A 281 4.15 13.81 0.13
C LEU A 281 4.16 13.56 1.64
N TYR A 282 3.82 12.33 2.07
CA TYR A 282 3.77 11.95 3.50
C TYR A 282 5.14 11.54 4.02
N LYS A 283 5.43 11.86 5.28
CA LYS A 283 6.67 11.50 5.96
C LYS A 283 6.53 10.14 6.63
N ASN A 284 7.35 9.17 6.23
CA ASN A 284 7.37 7.81 6.76
C ASN A 284 8.82 7.38 7.03
N PRO A 285 9.53 8.02 7.98
CA PRO A 285 10.98 7.86 8.14
C PRO A 285 11.44 6.47 8.64
N SER A 286 10.54 5.65 9.17
CA SER A 286 10.89 4.36 9.81
C SER A 286 9.81 3.31 9.58
N LEU A 287 9.71 2.78 8.36
CA LEU A 287 8.87 1.61 8.09
C LEU A 287 9.35 0.37 8.87
N ALA A 288 8.43 -0.53 9.19
CA ALA A 288 8.74 -1.78 9.87
C ALA A 288 9.66 -2.70 9.02
N ALA A 289 10.48 -3.52 9.67
CA ALA A 289 11.53 -4.31 9.02
C ALA A 289 11.00 -5.43 8.10
N ASP A 290 9.73 -5.80 8.25
CA ASP A 290 8.98 -6.79 7.47
C ASP A 290 8.15 -6.17 6.33
N VAL A 291 8.36 -4.88 6.03
CA VAL A 291 7.71 -4.17 4.93
C VAL A 291 8.55 -4.21 3.65
N GLU A 292 7.92 -4.61 2.54
CA GLU A 292 8.50 -4.47 1.19
C GLU A 292 8.01 -3.16 0.55
N ARG A 293 8.95 -2.23 0.32
CA ARG A 293 8.67 -0.93 -0.32
C ARG A 293 8.52 -1.13 -1.84
N LEU A 294 7.38 -0.71 -2.40
CA LEU A 294 7.07 -0.86 -3.82
C LEU A 294 7.30 0.44 -4.60
N LEU A 295 6.80 1.56 -4.07
CA LEU A 295 6.84 2.87 -4.72
C LEU A 295 7.40 3.94 -3.78
N THR A 296 8.15 4.87 -4.35
CA THR A 296 8.72 6.03 -3.67
C THR A 296 8.31 7.31 -4.38
N GLY A 297 7.88 8.30 -3.60
CA GLY A 297 7.58 9.64 -4.08
C GLY A 297 8.83 10.52 -4.03
N VAL A 298 9.09 11.24 -5.12
CA VAL A 298 10.26 12.11 -5.27
C VAL A 298 9.82 13.53 -5.58
N ALA A 299 10.22 14.47 -4.74
CA ALA A 299 10.04 15.91 -4.92
C ALA A 299 11.40 16.62 -4.68
N PRO A 300 11.57 17.92 -4.99
CA PRO A 300 12.83 18.62 -4.81
C PRO A 300 13.40 18.48 -3.38
N GLY A 301 14.56 17.83 -3.26
CA GLY A 301 15.24 17.56 -1.99
C GLY A 301 14.53 16.55 -1.07
N LYS A 302 13.51 15.82 -1.54
CA LYS A 302 12.60 15.00 -0.72
C LYS A 302 12.35 13.64 -1.35
N ARG A 303 12.40 12.59 -0.53
CA ARG A 303 12.17 11.20 -0.94
C ARG A 303 11.51 10.43 0.19
N GLU A 304 10.34 9.87 -0.05
CA GLU A 304 9.57 9.11 0.95
C GLU A 304 8.95 7.88 0.29
N PRO A 305 8.80 6.75 1.01
CA PRO A 305 8.01 5.63 0.52
C PRO A 305 6.54 6.06 0.44
N VAL A 306 5.89 5.76 -0.68
CA VAL A 306 4.48 6.12 -0.94
C VAL A 306 3.56 4.93 -1.17
N ALA A 307 4.10 3.74 -1.49
CA ALA A 307 3.33 2.50 -1.42
C ALA A 307 4.21 1.32 -1.04
N TRP A 308 3.67 0.40 -0.25
CA TRP A 308 4.37 -0.78 0.25
C TRP A 308 3.40 -1.90 0.62
N VAL A 309 3.97 -3.10 0.81
CA VAL A 309 3.24 -4.30 1.26
C VAL A 309 3.88 -4.94 2.49
N ARG A 310 3.09 -5.75 3.19
CA ARG A 310 3.48 -6.51 4.37
C ARG A 310 2.65 -7.78 4.46
N GLU A 311 3.25 -8.92 4.82
CA GLU A 311 2.48 -10.10 5.27
C GLU A 311 2.47 -10.12 6.81
N ARG A 312 1.27 -10.17 7.43
CA ARG A 312 1.13 -10.16 8.89
C ARG A 312 -0.08 -10.99 9.33
N ALA A 313 0.08 -11.80 10.38
CA ALA A 313 -0.98 -12.66 10.93
C ALA A 313 -1.67 -13.55 9.86
N GLY A 314 -0.90 -14.05 8.89
CA GLY A 314 -1.40 -14.81 7.73
C GLY A 314 -2.08 -13.98 6.64
N GLY A 315 -2.40 -12.72 6.91
CA GLY A 315 -2.99 -11.78 5.96
C GLY A 315 -1.94 -11.01 5.15
N ARG A 316 -2.42 -10.41 4.06
CA ARG A 316 -1.64 -9.56 3.18
C ARG A 316 -2.15 -8.14 3.25
N VAL A 317 -1.25 -7.22 3.55
CA VAL A 317 -1.54 -5.80 3.76
C VAL A 317 -0.82 -4.99 2.69
N PHE A 318 -1.54 -4.10 2.04
CA PHE A 318 -0.98 -3.04 1.21
C PHE A 318 -1.33 -1.69 1.85
N TYR A 319 -0.40 -0.75 1.82
CA TYR A 319 -0.68 0.64 2.15
C TYR A 319 -0.13 1.55 1.06
N THR A 320 -0.88 2.61 0.75
CA THR A 320 -0.39 3.73 -0.04
C THR A 320 -0.69 5.05 0.66
N SER A 321 0.31 5.93 0.72
CA SER A 321 0.11 7.32 1.14
C SER A 321 -0.44 8.19 0.01
N LEU A 322 -0.62 7.65 -1.20
CA LEU A 322 -1.33 8.31 -2.30
C LEU A 322 -2.85 8.19 -2.10
N GLY A 323 -3.63 8.85 -2.96
CA GLY A 323 -5.09 8.86 -2.92
C GLY A 323 -5.68 10.26 -2.70
N VAL A 324 -5.12 11.30 -3.33
CA VAL A 324 -5.89 12.53 -3.59
C VAL A 324 -6.86 12.28 -4.76
N PRO A 325 -7.95 13.05 -4.92
CA PRO A 325 -8.95 12.80 -5.97
C PRO A 325 -8.36 12.72 -7.39
N GLU A 326 -7.28 13.46 -7.65
CA GLU A 326 -6.55 13.48 -8.91
C GLU A 326 -5.81 12.16 -9.18
N ASP A 327 -5.33 11.46 -8.14
CA ASP A 327 -4.69 10.15 -8.30
C ASP A 327 -5.71 9.12 -8.83
N PHE A 328 -6.97 9.19 -8.39
CA PHE A 328 -8.05 8.30 -8.86
C PHE A 328 -8.47 8.54 -10.32
N ALA A 329 -8.01 9.63 -10.95
CA ALA A 329 -8.15 9.84 -12.39
C ALA A 329 -7.03 9.18 -13.21
N ASP A 330 -5.91 8.76 -12.59
CA ASP A 330 -4.82 8.08 -13.28
C ASP A 330 -5.05 6.55 -13.35
N ALA A 331 -4.99 6.02 -14.57
CA ALA A 331 -5.17 4.59 -14.82
C ALA A 331 -4.11 3.70 -14.14
N ASN A 332 -2.89 4.21 -13.92
CA ASN A 332 -1.83 3.49 -13.20
C ASN A 332 -2.15 3.37 -11.71
N PHE A 333 -2.79 4.38 -11.11
CA PHE A 333 -3.19 4.32 -9.70
C PHE A 333 -4.39 3.39 -9.49
N LEU A 334 -5.39 3.43 -10.38
CA LEU A 334 -6.48 2.44 -10.36
C LEU A 334 -5.96 1.00 -10.57
N ARG A 335 -4.98 0.82 -11.48
CA ARG A 335 -4.30 -0.47 -11.68
C ARG A 335 -3.53 -0.92 -10.44
N LEU A 336 -2.76 -0.02 -9.82
CA LEU A 336 -2.04 -0.29 -8.56
C LEU A 336 -3.00 -0.80 -7.47
N LEU A 337 -4.14 -0.13 -7.29
CA LEU A 337 -5.16 -0.53 -6.32
C LEU A 337 -5.84 -1.86 -6.67
N SER A 338 -6.18 -2.12 -7.93
CA SER A 338 -6.74 -3.42 -8.35
C SER A 338 -5.72 -4.55 -8.12
N ASN A 339 -4.47 -4.39 -8.59
CA ASN A 339 -3.40 -5.37 -8.37
C ASN A 339 -3.16 -5.63 -6.86
N ALA A 340 -3.19 -4.57 -6.03
CA ALA A 340 -3.08 -4.69 -4.58
C ALA A 340 -4.22 -5.48 -3.94
N ILE A 341 -5.47 -5.26 -4.38
CA ILE A 341 -6.66 -6.01 -3.92
C ILE A 341 -6.52 -7.50 -4.28
N PHE A 342 -6.15 -7.82 -5.52
CA PHE A 342 -5.96 -9.21 -5.96
C PHE A 342 -4.80 -9.90 -5.23
N TRP A 343 -3.64 -9.24 -5.14
CA TRP A 343 -2.49 -9.74 -4.39
C TRP A 343 -2.84 -10.00 -2.92
N ALA A 344 -3.58 -9.07 -2.28
CA ALA A 344 -4.01 -9.19 -0.88
C ALA A 344 -5.02 -10.35 -0.67
N ALA A 345 -5.87 -10.62 -1.65
CA ALA A 345 -6.76 -11.77 -1.69
C ALA A 345 -6.05 -13.11 -2.01
N ARG A 346 -4.73 -13.11 -2.23
CA ARG A 346 -3.95 -14.25 -2.76
C ARG A 346 -4.53 -14.81 -4.07
N ARG A 347 -5.07 -13.93 -4.92
CA ARG A 347 -5.55 -14.24 -6.27
C ARG A 347 -4.64 -13.59 -7.32
N GLU A 348 -4.56 -14.20 -8.49
CA GLU A 348 -3.94 -13.55 -9.65
C GLU A 348 -4.84 -12.38 -10.09
N PRO A 349 -4.28 -11.19 -10.36
CA PRO A 349 -5.02 -10.17 -11.07
C PRO A 349 -5.37 -10.70 -12.48
N PRO A 350 -6.57 -10.43 -13.02
CA PRO A 350 -6.89 -10.85 -14.38
C PRO A 350 -5.89 -10.25 -15.36
N GLY A 351 -5.48 -11.04 -16.36
CA GLY A 351 -4.43 -10.62 -17.31
C GLY A 351 -4.81 -9.35 -18.07
N ARG A 352 -3.95 -8.33 -17.99
CA ARG A 352 -4.10 -7.01 -18.64
C ARG A 352 -2.75 -6.44 -19.10
#